data_AF-U6DZF9-F1
#
_entry.id   AF-U6DZF9-F1
#
_cell.length_a   1.000
_cell.length_b   1.000
_cell.length_c   1.000
_cell.angle_alpha   90.00
_cell.angle_beta   90.00
_cell.angle_gamma   90.00
#
_symmetry.space_group_name_H-M   'P 1'
#
loop_
_entity.id
_entity.type
_entity.pdbx_description
1 polymer ?
#
loop_
_entity_poly.entity_id
_entity_poly.type
_entity_poly.pdbx_seq_one_letter_code
_entity_poly.pdbx_strand_id
1 'polypeptide(L)'
;IDEQVAQLANACINVAVVWGDVDEKTLAQADNYGIMVIQARARRDVVYLSGVLDTPLMPYLLPPLQPGKCQRVYEQELGEGLAVVFEWESSGTPALTLVLRGATAERLQSAEQAVYHGIDAYSQLCQDPRLLPGAGATEMALAKILSEKGSRLEGPHGPALLAFAQALRSLPETLAENAGLLVSEVMAELSCAHQAGNFLVGVGAEGTINVAEGEVWDTLVAKAQGLRAVADVVLQLVSVDEIVVAKRSPANQQDLNPVPKKARERPSPLKKSTPRKT
;
A
#
# COMPACT_ATOMS: atom_id res chain seq x y z
N ILE A 1 29.75 -27.25 9.83
CA ILE A 1 28.59 -26.72 10.57
C ILE A 1 28.92 -26.66 12.05
N ASP A 2 29.46 -27.73 12.61
CA ASP A 2 29.88 -27.80 14.03
C ASP A 2 30.87 -26.69 14.43
N GLU A 3 31.87 -26.43 13.58
CA GLU A 3 32.82 -25.32 13.79
C GLU A 3 32.14 -23.93 13.70
N GLN A 4 31.10 -23.80 12.87
CA GLN A 4 30.34 -22.56 12.71
C GLN A 4 29.45 -22.29 13.93
N VAL A 5 28.81 -23.31 14.49
CA VAL A 5 28.02 -23.19 15.72
C VAL A 5 28.93 -22.81 16.90
N ALA A 6 30.13 -23.40 16.99
CA ALA A 6 31.12 -23.03 17.99
C ALA A 6 31.60 -21.58 17.84
N GLN A 7 31.75 -21.09 16.61
CA GLN A 7 32.09 -19.68 16.35
C GLN A 7 30.98 -18.71 16.80
N LEU A 8 29.70 -19.08 16.64
CA LEU A 8 28.58 -18.29 17.13
C LEU A 8 28.52 -18.25 18.66
N ALA A 9 28.77 -19.39 19.31
CA ALA A 9 28.85 -19.48 20.77
C ALA A 9 29.99 -18.59 21.32
N ASN A 10 31.16 -18.60 20.66
CA ASN A 10 32.29 -17.74 21.03
C ASN A 10 31.99 -16.24 20.85
N ALA A 11 31.07 -15.89 19.95
CA ALA A 11 30.59 -14.52 19.75
C ALA A 11 29.47 -14.10 20.71
N CYS A 12 29.11 -14.95 21.68
CA CYS A 12 28.03 -14.72 22.66
C CYS A 12 26.66 -14.46 22.03
N ILE A 13 26.37 -15.13 20.90
CA ILE A 13 25.06 -15.05 20.23
C ILE A 13 24.12 -16.10 20.83
N ASN A 14 22.95 -15.65 21.28
CA ASN A 14 21.92 -16.49 21.93
C ASN A 14 20.77 -16.88 20.99
N VAL A 15 20.55 -16.15 19.91
CA VAL A 15 19.44 -16.39 18.95
C VAL A 15 19.97 -16.34 17.53
N ALA A 16 19.65 -17.37 16.74
CA ALA A 16 20.00 -17.46 15.33
C ALA A 16 18.73 -17.63 14.48
N VAL A 17 18.46 -16.68 13.57
CA VAL A 17 17.35 -16.75 12.62
C VAL A 17 17.87 -17.24 11.28
N VAL A 18 17.34 -18.36 10.79
CA VAL A 18 17.81 -19.01 9.56
C VAL A 18 16.67 -19.15 8.56
N TRP A 19 16.96 -18.89 7.29
CA TRP A 19 16.05 -19.21 6.19
C TRP A 19 16.53 -20.47 5.47
N GLY A 20 15.68 -21.50 5.44
CA GLY A 20 16.00 -22.80 4.86
C GLY A 20 15.86 -23.94 5.87
N ASP A 21 16.16 -25.15 5.43
CA ASP A 21 16.12 -26.34 6.27
C ASP A 21 17.37 -26.43 7.14
N VAL A 22 17.18 -26.82 8.40
CA VAL A 22 18.26 -26.99 9.38
C VAL A 22 18.34 -28.47 9.76
N ASP A 23 19.51 -29.06 9.63
CA ASP A 23 19.74 -30.45 10.01
C ASP A 23 19.55 -30.68 11.52
N GLU A 24 18.94 -31.80 11.90
CA GLU A 24 18.67 -32.17 13.30
C GLU A 24 19.95 -32.24 14.16
N LYS A 25 21.07 -32.68 13.56
CA LYS A 25 22.39 -32.70 14.22
C LYS A 25 22.85 -31.29 14.61
N THR A 26 22.58 -30.31 13.76
CA THR A 26 22.92 -28.91 13.98
C THR A 26 22.07 -28.31 15.09
N LEU A 27 20.78 -28.66 15.14
CA LEU A 27 19.85 -28.23 16.20
C LEU A 27 20.29 -28.77 17.56
N ALA A 28 20.63 -30.05 17.66
CA ALA A 28 21.10 -30.66 18.90
C ALA A 28 22.41 -30.01 19.40
N GLN A 29 23.29 -29.61 18.49
CA GLN A 29 24.50 -28.88 18.86
C GLN A 29 24.20 -27.46 19.32
N ALA A 30 23.33 -26.73 18.62
CA ALA A 30 22.93 -25.39 19.03
C ALA A 30 22.29 -25.38 20.43
N ASP A 31 21.48 -26.40 20.74
CA ASP A 31 20.86 -26.59 22.06
C ASP A 31 21.90 -26.80 23.17
N ASN A 32 22.95 -27.60 22.92
CA ASN A 32 24.06 -27.78 23.86
C ASN A 32 24.81 -26.47 24.18
N TYR A 33 24.84 -25.52 23.23
CA TYR A 33 25.44 -24.20 23.42
C TYR A 33 24.42 -23.15 23.92
N GLY A 34 23.15 -23.51 24.12
CA GLY A 34 22.09 -22.59 24.55
C GLY A 34 21.68 -21.57 23.49
N ILE A 35 21.84 -21.90 22.20
CA ILE A 35 21.48 -21.03 21.08
C ILE A 35 20.08 -21.41 20.58
N MET A 36 19.13 -20.48 20.64
CA MET A 36 17.80 -20.66 20.08
C MET A 36 17.83 -20.48 18.55
N VAL A 37 17.42 -21.51 17.82
CA VAL A 37 17.35 -21.49 16.34
C VAL A 37 15.91 -21.24 15.91
N ILE A 38 15.66 -20.15 15.20
CA ILE A 38 14.35 -19.80 14.65
C ILE A 38 14.40 -20.01 13.13
N GLN A 39 13.55 -20.91 12.64
CA GLN A 39 13.39 -21.14 11.21
C GLN A 39 12.36 -20.14 10.63
N ALA A 40 12.82 -19.24 9.76
CA ALA A 40 11.95 -18.31 9.06
C ALA A 40 11.26 -18.97 7.87
N ARG A 41 9.94 -18.80 7.75
CA ARG A 41 9.14 -19.38 6.65
C ARG A 41 9.38 -18.65 5.33
N ALA A 42 9.52 -17.33 5.37
CA ALA A 42 9.73 -16.51 4.19
C ALA A 42 11.06 -15.76 4.23
N ARG A 43 11.70 -15.61 3.06
CA ARG A 43 12.89 -14.76 2.91
C ARG A 43 12.62 -13.31 3.32
N ARG A 44 11.38 -12.83 3.14
CA ARG A 44 10.95 -11.48 3.53
C ARG A 44 11.11 -11.24 5.03
N ASP A 45 10.86 -12.24 5.86
CA ASP A 45 10.93 -12.11 7.32
C ASP A 45 12.37 -11.90 7.78
N VAL A 46 13.32 -12.63 7.18
CA VAL A 46 14.75 -12.47 7.52
C VAL A 46 15.28 -11.15 7.00
N VAL A 47 14.88 -10.71 5.80
CA VAL A 47 15.22 -9.38 5.27
C VAL A 47 14.65 -8.27 6.15
N TYR A 48 13.42 -8.44 6.62
CA TYR A 48 12.77 -7.49 7.53
C TYR A 48 13.53 -7.42 8.85
N LEU A 49 13.79 -8.55 9.51
CA LEU A 49 14.55 -8.60 10.75
C LEU A 49 15.96 -8.01 10.58
N SER A 50 16.62 -8.27 9.46
CA SER A 50 17.93 -7.68 9.13
C SER A 50 17.89 -6.16 9.07
N GLY A 51 16.86 -5.58 8.44
CA GLY A 51 16.68 -4.12 8.39
C GLY A 51 16.30 -3.51 9.74
N VAL A 52 15.48 -4.21 10.54
CA VAL A 52 15.08 -3.76 11.88
C VAL A 52 16.25 -3.82 12.87
N LEU A 53 17.07 -4.85 12.79
CA LEU A 53 18.23 -5.07 13.68
C LEU A 53 19.52 -4.40 13.20
N ASP A 54 19.50 -3.75 12.04
CA ASP A 54 20.68 -3.24 11.33
C ASP A 54 21.82 -4.27 11.23
N THR A 55 21.45 -5.55 11.07
CA THR A 55 22.38 -6.68 11.02
C THR A 55 22.42 -7.22 9.60
N PRO A 56 23.58 -7.31 8.94
CA PRO A 56 23.66 -7.76 7.56
C PRO A 56 23.28 -9.24 7.42
N LEU A 57 22.50 -9.56 6.38
CA LEU A 57 22.19 -10.94 6.01
C LEU A 57 23.44 -11.68 5.59
N MET A 58 23.78 -12.73 6.33
CA MET A 58 24.93 -13.57 6.01
C MET A 58 24.47 -14.82 5.24
N PRO A 59 25.15 -15.19 4.13
CA PRO A 59 24.87 -16.42 3.40
C PRO A 59 25.38 -17.67 4.12
N TYR A 60 26.26 -17.52 5.12
CA TYR A 60 26.83 -18.59 5.92
C TYR A 60 26.68 -18.25 7.41
N LEU A 61 26.66 -19.27 8.28
CA LEU A 61 26.68 -19.14 9.73
C LEU A 61 28.06 -18.63 10.20
N LEU A 62 28.34 -17.37 9.94
CA LEU A 62 29.50 -16.64 10.47
C LEU A 62 28.98 -15.59 11.46
N PRO A 63 29.71 -15.35 12.58
CA PRO A 63 29.33 -14.31 13.52
C PRO A 63 29.40 -12.94 12.83
N PRO A 64 28.32 -12.14 12.86
CA PRO A 64 28.35 -10.77 12.32
C PRO A 64 29.29 -9.90 13.17
N LEU A 65 29.92 -8.90 12.54
CA LEU A 65 30.74 -7.91 13.24
C LEU A 65 29.95 -7.16 14.33
N GLN A 66 28.66 -6.94 14.10
CA GLN A 66 27.73 -6.35 15.05
C GLN A 66 26.46 -7.20 15.08
N PRO A 67 26.19 -7.95 16.16
CA PRO A 67 24.94 -8.69 16.31
C PRO A 67 23.81 -7.74 16.71
N GLY A 68 22.63 -7.99 16.14
CA GLY A 68 21.40 -7.33 16.54
C GLY A 68 21.06 -7.58 18.00
N LYS A 69 20.53 -6.56 18.69
CA LYS A 69 20.19 -6.63 20.11
C LYS A 69 18.69 -6.58 20.30
N CYS A 70 18.13 -7.56 21.01
CA CYS A 70 16.74 -7.58 21.46
C CYS A 70 16.72 -7.80 22.98
N GLN A 71 15.62 -7.38 23.63
CA GLN A 71 15.46 -7.53 25.07
C GLN A 71 15.06 -8.97 25.40
N ARG A 72 14.03 -9.48 24.71
CA ARG A 72 13.49 -10.82 24.92
C ARG A 72 13.01 -11.39 23.60
N VAL A 73 13.15 -12.71 23.46
CA VAL A 73 12.56 -13.47 22.37
C VAL A 73 11.81 -14.65 22.97
N TYR A 74 10.54 -14.80 22.62
CA TYR A 74 9.71 -15.88 23.12
C TYR A 74 8.62 -16.25 22.12
N GLU A 75 8.09 -17.46 22.25
CA GLU A 75 6.95 -17.90 21.48
C GLU A 75 5.65 -17.45 22.15
N GLN A 76 4.76 -16.88 21.35
CA GLN A 76 3.43 -16.44 21.75
C GLN A 76 2.39 -17.12 20.87
N GLU A 77 1.41 -17.77 21.52
CA GLU A 77 0.24 -18.30 20.82
C GLU A 77 -0.67 -17.13 20.39
N LEU A 78 -0.92 -17.03 19.08
CA LEU A 78 -1.82 -16.06 18.46
C LEU A 78 -3.00 -16.80 17.81
N GLY A 79 -3.90 -17.35 18.63
CA GLY A 79 -5.02 -18.16 18.15
C GLY A 79 -4.57 -19.56 17.77
N GLU A 80 -4.72 -19.95 16.50
CA GLU A 80 -4.34 -21.28 16.02
C GLU A 80 -2.86 -21.39 15.61
N GLY A 81 -2.11 -20.28 15.61
CA GLY A 81 -0.71 -20.24 15.21
C GLY A 81 0.23 -19.81 16.33
N LEU A 82 1.45 -20.36 16.33
CA LEU A 82 2.56 -19.88 17.13
C LEU A 82 3.30 -18.77 16.36
N ALA A 83 3.58 -17.67 17.05
CA ALA A 83 4.40 -16.58 16.54
C ALA A 83 5.59 -16.34 17.48
N VAL A 84 6.75 -16.06 16.92
CA VAL A 84 7.93 -15.67 17.70
C VAL A 84 7.93 -14.14 17.85
N VAL A 85 7.91 -13.66 19.09
CA VAL A 85 7.87 -12.24 19.42
C VAL A 85 9.26 -11.79 19.83
N PHE A 86 9.74 -10.72 19.20
CA PHE A 86 10.97 -10.01 19.56
C PHE A 86 10.58 -8.72 20.29
N GLU A 87 10.88 -8.64 21.58
CA GLU A 87 10.66 -7.43 22.40
C GLU A 87 11.92 -6.55 22.41
N TRP A 88 11.69 -5.24 22.40
CA TRP A 88 12.74 -4.21 22.41
C TRP A 88 12.60 -3.32 23.64
N GLU A 89 13.72 -2.73 24.06
CA GLU A 89 13.71 -1.71 25.09
C GLU A 89 13.11 -0.40 24.55
N SER A 90 12.21 0.21 25.34
CA SER A 90 11.29 1.26 24.90
C SER A 90 11.90 2.53 24.28
N SER A 91 13.19 2.82 24.51
CA SER A 91 13.81 4.10 24.12
C SER A 91 14.38 4.14 22.70
N GLY A 92 14.08 3.16 21.85
CA GLY A 92 14.57 3.15 20.46
C GLY A 92 14.05 2.00 19.62
N THR A 93 12.77 1.64 19.76
CA THR A 93 12.19 0.49 19.04
C THR A 93 12.30 0.70 17.52
N PRO A 94 13.08 -0.13 16.81
CA PRO A 94 13.31 0.05 15.37
C PRO A 94 12.09 -0.31 14.51
N ALA A 95 11.15 -1.07 15.06
CA ALA A 95 9.92 -1.45 14.37
C ALA A 95 8.77 -1.74 15.34
N LEU A 96 7.55 -1.60 14.82
CA LEU A 96 6.30 -1.94 15.48
C LEU A 96 5.55 -2.97 14.63
N THR A 97 5.13 -4.07 15.27
CA THR A 97 4.25 -5.06 14.65
C THR A 97 2.88 -4.98 15.29
N LEU A 98 1.84 -4.76 14.49
CA LEU A 98 0.45 -4.72 14.95
C LEU A 98 -0.25 -6.04 14.58
N VAL A 99 -0.79 -6.73 15.58
CA VAL A 99 -1.56 -7.98 15.37
C VAL A 99 -3.04 -7.63 15.40
N LEU A 100 -3.70 -7.74 14.24
CA LEU A 100 -5.13 -7.51 14.12
C LEU A 100 -5.90 -8.83 14.19
N ARG A 101 -7.06 -8.80 14.87
CA ARG A 101 -7.94 -9.95 15.05
C ARG A 101 -9.33 -9.56 14.56
N GLY A 102 -9.93 -10.40 13.73
CA GLY A 102 -11.26 -10.18 13.17
C GLY A 102 -12.06 -11.48 13.12
N ALA A 103 -13.38 -11.38 13.21
CA ALA A 103 -14.28 -12.54 13.12
C ALA A 103 -14.38 -13.10 11.69
N THR A 104 -14.19 -12.27 10.68
CA THR A 104 -14.18 -12.65 9.26
C THR A 104 -13.00 -12.01 8.55
N ALA A 105 -12.55 -12.61 7.45
CA ALA A 105 -11.44 -12.09 6.65
C ALA A 105 -11.73 -10.68 6.10
N GLU A 106 -12.96 -10.41 5.69
CA GLU A 106 -13.40 -9.11 5.18
C GLU A 106 -13.30 -8.00 6.24
N ARG A 107 -13.72 -8.30 7.48
CA ARG A 107 -13.58 -7.36 8.60
C ARG A 107 -12.12 -7.14 8.98
N LEU A 108 -11.30 -8.18 8.90
CA LEU A 108 -9.86 -8.07 9.16
C LEU A 108 -9.20 -7.16 8.12
N GLN A 109 -9.50 -7.34 6.83
CA GLN A 109 -8.97 -6.50 5.76
C GLN A 109 -9.42 -5.03 5.93
N SER A 110 -10.68 -4.81 6.32
CA SER A 110 -11.19 -3.46 6.59
C SER A 110 -10.48 -2.80 7.78
N ALA A 111 -10.24 -3.56 8.85
CA ALA A 111 -9.51 -3.09 10.03
C ALA A 111 -8.03 -2.80 9.71
N GLU A 112 -7.39 -3.67 8.93
CA GLU A 112 -6.04 -3.47 8.41
C GLU A 112 -5.94 -2.16 7.64
N GLN A 113 -6.85 -1.95 6.68
CA GLN A 113 -6.90 -0.72 5.89
C GLN A 113 -7.11 0.53 6.76
N ALA A 114 -8.00 0.47 7.76
CA ALA A 114 -8.24 1.57 8.67
C ALA A 114 -7.01 1.93 9.51
N VAL A 115 -6.27 0.92 10.00
CA VAL A 115 -5.02 1.12 10.73
C VAL A 115 -3.96 1.73 9.83
N TYR A 116 -3.81 1.25 8.60
CA TYR A 116 -2.89 1.85 7.65
C TYR A 116 -3.21 3.32 7.38
N HIS A 117 -4.48 3.67 7.19
CA HIS A 117 -4.89 5.06 7.00
C HIS A 117 -4.59 5.94 8.23
N GLY A 118 -4.77 5.42 9.45
CA GLY A 118 -4.42 6.14 10.67
C GLY A 118 -2.91 6.41 10.78
N ILE A 119 -2.09 5.40 10.48
CA ILE A 119 -0.62 5.53 10.48
C ILE A 119 -0.17 6.51 9.39
N ASP A 120 -0.73 6.41 8.18
CA ASP A 120 -0.40 7.30 7.07
C ASP A 120 -0.77 8.75 7.37
N ALA A 121 -1.96 9.01 7.93
CA ALA A 121 -2.37 10.34 8.36
C ALA A 121 -1.38 10.95 9.38
N TYR A 122 -0.95 10.17 10.37
CA TYR A 122 0.03 10.62 11.34
C TYR A 122 1.42 10.84 10.72
N SER A 123 1.84 9.96 9.82
CA SER A 123 3.08 10.11 9.04
C SER A 123 3.10 11.41 8.23
N GLN A 124 1.98 11.76 7.60
CA GLN A 124 1.82 13.02 6.89
C GLN A 124 1.90 14.23 7.84
N LEU A 125 1.30 14.14 9.04
CA LEU A 125 1.38 15.20 10.05
C LEU A 125 2.80 15.42 10.58
N CYS A 126 3.60 14.36 10.68
CA CYS A 126 5.03 14.49 11.01
C CYS A 126 5.81 15.26 9.94
N GLN A 127 5.38 15.23 8.68
CA GLN A 127 6.01 15.97 7.58
C GLN A 127 5.49 17.41 7.50
N ASP A 128 4.18 17.61 7.63
CA ASP A 128 3.52 18.91 7.65
C ASP A 128 2.38 18.93 8.67
N PRO A 129 2.52 19.68 9.79
CA PRO A 129 1.55 19.67 10.87
C PRO A 129 0.30 20.50 10.60
N ARG A 130 0.13 21.07 9.40
CA ARG A 130 -1.01 21.92 9.06
C ARG A 130 -2.29 21.11 8.85
N LEU A 131 -3.33 21.50 9.59
CA LEU A 131 -4.66 20.92 9.53
C LEU A 131 -5.64 21.84 8.80
N LEU A 132 -6.65 21.23 8.19
CA LEU A 132 -7.77 21.90 7.55
C LEU A 132 -9.10 21.40 8.13
N PRO A 133 -10.15 22.24 8.13
CA PRO A 133 -11.48 21.81 8.57
C PRO A 133 -12.01 20.67 7.68
N GLY A 134 -12.28 19.51 8.28
CA GLY A 134 -12.83 18.35 7.57
C GLY A 134 -14.33 18.43 7.32
N ALA A 135 -14.98 17.27 7.21
CA ALA A 135 -16.44 17.15 7.07
C ALA A 135 -17.04 17.94 5.88
N GLY A 136 -16.29 18.10 4.78
CA GLY A 136 -16.74 18.86 3.60
C GLY A 136 -16.66 20.40 3.76
N ALA A 137 -16.18 20.90 4.90
CA ALA A 137 -16.06 22.34 5.14
C ALA A 137 -14.98 22.98 4.25
N THR A 138 -13.82 22.33 4.10
CA THR A 138 -12.76 22.79 3.19
C THR A 138 -13.25 22.91 1.75
N GLU A 139 -13.97 21.89 1.26
CA GLU A 139 -14.52 21.85 -0.09
C GLU A 139 -15.54 22.97 -0.32
N MET A 140 -16.41 23.23 0.66
CA MET A 140 -17.38 24.32 0.61
C MET A 140 -16.70 25.71 0.61
N ALA A 141 -15.65 25.88 1.42
CA ALA A 141 -14.88 27.12 1.46
C ALA A 141 -14.16 27.37 0.12
N LEU A 142 -13.57 26.33 -0.47
CA LEU A 142 -12.96 26.41 -1.80
C LEU A 142 -13.99 26.71 -2.89
N ALA A 143 -15.16 26.07 -2.85
CA ALA A 143 -16.26 26.33 -3.78
C ALA A 143 -16.71 27.79 -3.73
N LYS A 144 -16.83 28.40 -2.54
CA LYS A 144 -17.12 29.83 -2.40
C LYS A 144 -16.04 30.68 -3.08
N ILE A 145 -14.77 30.49 -2.71
CA ILE A 145 -13.65 31.31 -3.21
C ILE A 145 -13.55 31.22 -4.74
N LEU A 146 -13.69 30.02 -5.29
CA LEU A 146 -13.66 29.79 -6.73
C LEU A 146 -14.88 30.38 -7.43
N SER A 147 -16.06 30.32 -6.80
CA SER A 147 -17.27 30.96 -7.35
C SER A 147 -17.11 32.47 -7.45
N GLU A 148 -16.65 33.11 -6.37
CA GLU A 148 -16.41 34.56 -6.34
C GLU A 148 -15.37 34.99 -7.38
N LYS A 149 -14.31 34.19 -7.56
CA LYS A 149 -13.28 34.45 -8.57
C LYS A 149 -13.82 34.23 -9.98
N GLY A 150 -14.61 33.17 -10.20
CA GLY A 150 -15.22 32.85 -11.49
C GLY A 150 -16.19 33.92 -11.96
N SER A 151 -17.00 34.50 -11.06
CA SER A 151 -17.94 35.58 -11.39
C SER A 151 -17.28 36.90 -11.76
N ARG A 152 -16.03 37.14 -11.33
CA ARG A 152 -15.28 38.37 -11.64
C ARG A 152 -14.47 38.27 -12.93
N LEU A 153 -14.24 37.06 -13.43
CA LEU A 153 -13.42 36.83 -14.61
C LEU A 153 -14.27 36.89 -15.87
N GLU A 154 -13.80 37.67 -16.84
CA GLU A 154 -14.40 37.71 -18.17
C GLU A 154 -13.84 36.59 -19.06
N GLY A 155 -14.63 36.16 -20.04
CA GLY A 155 -14.24 35.15 -21.02
C GLY A 155 -14.42 33.70 -20.56
N PRO A 156 -13.76 32.73 -21.23
CA PRO A 156 -14.03 31.30 -21.04
C PRO A 156 -13.53 30.74 -19.69
N HIS A 157 -12.63 31.45 -19.00
CA HIS A 157 -12.09 31.00 -17.72
C HIS A 157 -13.08 31.13 -16.56
N GLY A 158 -14.02 32.09 -16.62
CA GLY A 158 -15.04 32.28 -15.59
C GLY A 158 -15.94 31.05 -15.42
N PRO A 159 -16.65 30.60 -16.47
CA PRO A 159 -17.49 29.42 -16.42
C PRO A 159 -16.77 28.13 -15.98
N ALA A 160 -15.51 27.95 -16.37
CA ALA A 160 -14.72 26.79 -15.95
C ALA A 160 -14.50 26.74 -14.43
N LEU A 161 -14.20 27.89 -13.80
CA LEU A 161 -14.06 27.97 -12.35
C LEU A 161 -15.39 27.76 -11.63
N LEU A 162 -16.50 28.27 -12.17
CA LEU A 162 -17.84 28.04 -11.62
C LEU A 162 -18.21 26.55 -11.66
N ALA A 163 -17.91 25.86 -12.77
CA ALA A 163 -18.14 24.43 -12.91
C ALA A 163 -17.30 23.62 -11.91
N PHE A 164 -16.03 23.98 -11.71
CA PHE A 164 -15.19 23.31 -10.71
C PHE A 164 -15.66 23.58 -9.28
N ALA A 165 -16.09 24.81 -8.98
CA ALA A 165 -16.70 25.14 -7.70
C ALA A 165 -17.98 24.32 -7.43
N GLN A 166 -18.82 24.11 -8.45
CA GLN A 166 -19.98 23.25 -8.34
C GLN A 166 -19.58 21.79 -8.12
N ALA A 167 -18.56 21.30 -8.81
CA ALA A 167 -18.05 19.94 -8.61
C ALA A 167 -17.57 19.72 -7.16
N LEU A 168 -16.92 20.69 -6.53
CA LEU A 168 -16.51 20.61 -5.12
C LEU A 168 -17.70 20.47 -4.16
N ARG A 169 -18.86 21.05 -4.48
CA ARG A 169 -20.07 20.93 -3.66
C ARG A 169 -20.67 19.53 -3.64
N SER A 170 -20.36 18.70 -4.64
CA SER A 170 -20.82 17.31 -4.68
C SER A 170 -20.30 16.48 -3.50
N LEU A 171 -19.13 16.83 -2.94
CA LEU A 171 -18.55 16.10 -1.81
C LEU A 171 -19.38 16.24 -0.53
N PRO A 172 -19.69 17.45 -0.02
CA PRO A 172 -20.60 17.60 1.12
C PRO A 172 -22.03 17.14 0.81
N GLU A 173 -22.51 17.24 -0.45
CA GLU A 173 -23.80 16.66 -0.85
C GLU A 173 -23.83 15.15 -0.61
N THR A 174 -22.83 14.43 -1.11
CA THR A 174 -22.71 12.98 -0.92
C THR A 174 -22.55 12.61 0.56
N LEU A 175 -21.85 13.42 1.37
CA LEU A 175 -21.76 13.20 2.81
C LEU A 175 -23.13 13.30 3.49
N ALA A 176 -23.92 14.32 3.14
CA ALA A 176 -25.26 14.50 3.68
C ALA A 176 -26.21 13.37 3.24
N GLU A 177 -26.10 12.94 1.98
CA GLU A 177 -26.86 11.83 1.41
C GLU A 177 -26.55 10.51 2.12
N ASN A 178 -25.27 10.22 2.36
CA ASN A 178 -24.82 9.02 3.08
C ASN A 178 -25.22 9.04 4.57
N ALA A 179 -25.33 10.22 5.17
CA ALA A 179 -25.86 10.40 6.53
C ALA A 179 -27.38 10.27 6.60
N GLY A 180 -28.09 10.19 5.47
CA GLY A 180 -29.55 10.15 5.43
C GLY A 180 -30.22 11.49 5.75
N LEU A 181 -29.49 12.60 5.61
CA LEU A 181 -29.98 13.95 5.87
C LEU A 181 -30.68 14.53 4.63
N LEU A 182 -31.50 15.56 4.86
CA LEU A 182 -32.09 16.34 3.77
C LEU A 182 -31.02 17.23 3.13
N VAL A 183 -30.44 16.74 2.03
CA VAL A 183 -29.33 17.39 1.31
C VAL A 183 -29.60 18.86 1.03
N SER A 184 -30.82 19.22 0.61
CA SER A 184 -31.19 20.61 0.31
C SER A 184 -31.09 21.54 1.52
N GLU A 185 -31.47 21.07 2.71
CA GLU A 185 -31.45 21.86 3.94
C GLU A 185 -30.00 22.04 4.42
N VAL A 186 -29.26 20.93 4.52
CA VAL A 186 -27.85 20.93 4.94
C VAL A 186 -26.99 21.78 4.02
N MET A 187 -27.19 21.68 2.70
CA MET A 187 -26.43 22.48 1.73
C MET A 187 -26.80 23.96 1.75
N ALA A 188 -28.05 24.31 2.06
CA ALA A 188 -28.46 25.70 2.24
C ALA A 188 -27.83 26.31 3.49
N GLU A 189 -27.83 25.57 4.61
CA GLU A 189 -27.18 25.97 5.86
C GLU A 189 -25.67 26.16 5.69
N LEU A 190 -24.99 25.17 5.09
CA LEU A 190 -23.57 25.25 4.76
C LEU A 190 -23.27 26.47 3.89
N SER A 191 -24.05 26.67 2.83
CA SER A 191 -23.86 27.81 1.93
C SER A 191 -24.00 29.14 2.69
N CYS A 192 -24.99 29.26 3.58
CA CYS A 192 -25.21 30.45 4.40
C CYS A 192 -24.03 30.70 5.36
N ALA A 193 -23.60 29.68 6.09
CA ALA A 193 -22.49 29.78 7.04
C ALA A 193 -21.18 30.17 6.36
N HIS A 194 -20.85 29.53 5.24
CA HIS A 194 -19.62 29.82 4.48
C HIS A 194 -19.68 31.20 3.82
N GLN A 195 -20.85 31.63 3.33
CA GLN A 195 -21.03 33.00 2.83
C GLN A 195 -20.79 34.05 3.92
N ALA A 196 -21.28 33.80 5.15
CA ALA A 196 -21.04 34.63 6.33
C ALA A 196 -19.57 34.62 6.82
N GLY A 197 -18.71 33.79 6.22
CA GLY A 197 -17.29 33.70 6.54
C GLY A 197 -16.95 32.66 7.62
N ASN A 198 -17.92 31.84 8.04
CA ASN A 198 -17.67 30.73 8.94
C ASN A 198 -17.28 29.48 8.16
N PHE A 199 -15.97 29.27 7.99
CA PHE A 199 -15.41 28.13 7.26
C PHE A 199 -15.26 26.85 8.10
N LEU A 200 -15.67 26.88 9.37
CA LEU A 200 -15.58 25.73 10.27
C LEU A 200 -16.86 24.90 10.28
N VAL A 201 -17.90 25.28 9.52
CA VAL A 201 -19.14 24.50 9.46
C VAL A 201 -19.02 23.40 8.40
N GLY A 202 -19.24 22.15 8.81
CA GLY A 202 -19.22 20.96 7.96
C GLY A 202 -20.49 20.11 8.11
N VAL A 203 -20.52 18.97 7.42
CA VAL A 203 -21.59 17.97 7.49
C VAL A 203 -21.33 17.01 8.64
N GLY A 204 -22.28 16.90 9.57
CA GLY A 204 -22.25 15.90 10.65
C GLY A 204 -23.27 14.79 10.45
N ALA A 205 -23.38 13.91 11.45
CA ALA A 205 -24.32 12.79 11.41
C ALA A 205 -25.78 13.21 11.58
N GLU A 206 -26.05 14.30 12.31
CA GLU A 206 -27.40 14.76 12.64
C GLU A 206 -27.77 16.12 12.00
N GLY A 207 -26.93 16.63 11.09
CA GLY A 207 -27.11 17.96 10.50
C GLY A 207 -25.77 18.63 10.19
N THR A 208 -25.70 19.94 10.37
CA THR A 208 -24.44 20.69 10.30
C THR A 208 -23.68 20.65 11.63
N ILE A 209 -22.35 20.64 11.58
CA ILE A 209 -21.49 20.62 12.77
C ILE A 209 -20.42 21.70 12.70
N ASN A 210 -20.01 22.22 13.85
CA ASN A 210 -18.78 22.98 13.96
C ASN A 210 -17.61 22.00 14.04
N VAL A 211 -16.78 21.99 13.01
CA VAL A 211 -15.64 21.10 12.86
C VAL A 211 -14.63 21.24 14.00
N ALA A 212 -14.47 22.44 14.55
CA ALA A 212 -13.56 22.67 15.67
C ALA A 212 -14.07 22.04 16.97
N GLU A 213 -15.40 22.04 17.18
CA GLU A 213 -16.02 21.41 18.35
C GLU A 213 -16.11 19.88 18.20
N GLY A 214 -16.28 19.39 16.96
CA GLY A 214 -16.29 17.97 16.64
C GLY A 214 -14.90 17.35 16.45
N GLU A 215 -13.82 18.14 16.55
CA GLU A 215 -12.42 17.73 16.34
C GLU A 215 -12.15 17.00 15.00
N VAL A 216 -12.92 17.33 13.95
CA VAL A 216 -12.83 16.64 12.64
C VAL A 216 -11.84 17.35 11.72
N TRP A 217 -10.56 17.05 11.87
CA TRP A 217 -9.50 17.70 11.09
C TRP A 217 -8.94 16.80 9.99
N ASP A 218 -8.74 17.39 8.80
CA ASP A 218 -8.05 16.76 7.67
C ASP A 218 -6.63 17.30 7.53
N THR A 219 -5.71 16.49 7.00
CA THR A 219 -4.34 16.94 6.72
C THR A 219 -4.33 17.80 5.45
N LEU A 220 -3.57 18.91 5.48
CA LEU A 220 -3.39 19.75 4.30
C LEU A 220 -2.80 18.96 3.12
N VAL A 221 -1.82 18.09 3.40
CA VAL A 221 -1.10 17.31 2.39
C VAL A 221 -2.04 16.42 1.61
N ALA A 222 -2.90 15.65 2.29
CA ALA A 222 -3.86 14.76 1.62
C ALA A 222 -4.83 15.53 0.73
N LYS A 223 -5.42 16.62 1.24
CA LYS A 223 -6.37 17.45 0.47
C LYS A 223 -5.72 18.09 -0.75
N ALA A 224 -4.53 18.67 -0.59
CA ALA A 224 -3.82 19.33 -1.67
C ALA A 224 -3.39 18.35 -2.77
N GLN A 225 -2.87 17.18 -2.39
CA GLN A 225 -2.50 16.13 -3.34
C GLN A 225 -3.73 15.54 -4.03
N GLY A 226 -4.81 15.29 -3.30
CA GLY A 226 -6.06 14.78 -3.84
C GLY A 226 -6.65 15.73 -4.90
N LEU A 227 -6.77 17.01 -4.59
CA LEU A 227 -7.28 18.01 -5.55
C LEU A 227 -6.37 18.15 -6.78
N ARG A 228 -5.05 18.08 -6.61
CA ARG A 228 -4.11 18.09 -7.74
C ARG A 228 -4.28 16.87 -8.63
N ALA A 229 -4.32 15.67 -8.03
CA ALA A 229 -4.49 14.43 -8.78
C ALA A 229 -5.82 14.43 -9.56
N VAL A 230 -6.91 14.90 -8.95
CA VAL A 230 -8.20 15.05 -9.63
C VAL A 230 -8.10 16.03 -10.80
N ALA A 231 -7.47 17.20 -10.61
CA ALA A 231 -7.29 18.16 -11.68
C ALA A 231 -6.47 17.58 -12.85
N ASP A 232 -5.40 16.85 -12.56
CA ASP A 232 -4.56 16.22 -13.58
C ASP A 232 -5.33 15.16 -14.38
N VAL A 233 -6.12 14.31 -13.69
CA VAL A 233 -6.96 13.30 -14.34
C VAL A 233 -8.05 13.93 -15.19
N VAL A 234 -8.72 14.98 -14.69
CA VAL A 234 -9.74 15.69 -15.45
C VAL A 234 -9.14 16.34 -16.71
N LEU A 235 -7.97 16.97 -16.60
CA LEU A 235 -7.27 17.52 -17.76
C LEU A 235 -6.92 16.44 -18.78
N GLN A 236 -6.45 15.27 -18.33
CA GLN A 236 -6.19 14.15 -19.23
C GLN A 236 -7.44 13.67 -19.95
N LEU A 237 -8.57 13.52 -19.25
CA LEU A 237 -9.83 13.07 -19.84
C LEU A 237 -10.42 14.08 -20.81
N VAL A 238 -10.43 15.37 -20.45
CA VAL A 238 -10.98 16.44 -21.28
C VAL A 238 -10.12 16.74 -22.51
N SER A 239 -8.82 16.43 -22.46
CA SER A 239 -7.91 16.62 -23.59
C SER A 239 -7.97 15.51 -24.65
N VAL A 240 -8.72 14.42 -24.39
CA VAL A 240 -8.86 13.31 -25.34
C VAL A 240 -10.06 13.55 -26.25
N ASP A 241 -9.79 13.80 -27.53
CA ASP A 241 -10.85 14.01 -28.54
C ASP A 241 -11.42 12.69 -29.10
N GLU A 242 -10.58 11.66 -29.24
CA GLU A 242 -10.96 10.38 -29.84
C GLU A 242 -10.34 9.19 -29.10
N ILE A 243 -11.15 8.16 -28.83
CA ILE A 243 -10.69 6.89 -28.24
C ILE A 243 -10.81 5.79 -29.30
N VAL A 244 -9.66 5.34 -29.81
CA VAL A 244 -9.60 4.23 -30.77
C VAL A 244 -9.26 2.95 -30.03
N VAL A 245 -10.25 2.06 -29.91
CA VAL A 245 -10.07 0.75 -29.25
C VAL A 245 -9.66 -0.30 -30.28
N ALA A 246 -8.46 -0.86 -30.13
CA ALA A 246 -8.00 -1.95 -30.96
C ALA A 246 -8.82 -3.23 -30.72
N LYS A 247 -9.15 -3.96 -31.80
CA LYS A 247 -9.74 -5.30 -31.68
C LYS A 247 -8.76 -6.21 -30.97
N ARG A 248 -9.22 -6.90 -29.91
CA ARG A 248 -8.45 -7.98 -29.29
C ARG A 248 -8.13 -9.01 -30.36
N SER A 249 -6.84 -9.25 -30.60
CA SER A 249 -6.43 -10.37 -31.44
C SER A 249 -7.03 -11.64 -30.85
N PRO A 250 -7.62 -12.54 -31.66
CA PRO A 250 -7.96 -13.86 -31.16
C PRO A 250 -6.68 -14.45 -30.58
N ALA A 251 -6.73 -14.85 -29.31
CA ALA A 251 -5.64 -15.60 -28.71
C ALA A 251 -5.35 -16.76 -29.67
N ASN A 252 -4.10 -16.89 -30.13
CA ASN A 252 -3.66 -18.10 -30.82
C ASN A 252 -4.03 -19.26 -29.89
N GLN A 253 -5.11 -19.98 -30.22
CA GLN A 253 -5.24 -21.36 -29.79
C GLN A 253 -3.99 -22.02 -30.38
N GLN A 254 -2.99 -22.22 -29.53
CA GLN A 254 -1.92 -23.14 -29.84
C GLN A 254 -2.64 -24.46 -30.10
N ASP A 255 -2.73 -24.84 -31.37
CA ASP A 255 -3.16 -26.16 -31.79
C ASP A 255 -2.28 -27.17 -31.05
N LEU A 256 -2.79 -27.70 -29.94
CA LEU A 256 -2.28 -28.89 -29.27
C LEU A 256 -2.61 -30.10 -30.15
N ASN A 257 -2.01 -30.16 -31.32
CA ASN A 257 -1.96 -31.35 -32.16
C ASN A 257 -0.51 -31.55 -32.59
N PRO A 258 0.24 -32.49 -32.00
CA PRO A 258 1.58 -32.80 -32.46
C PRO A 258 1.48 -33.44 -33.84
N VAL A 259 1.90 -32.72 -34.87
CA VAL A 259 2.08 -33.30 -36.21
C VAL A 259 3.18 -34.37 -36.12
N PRO A 260 2.94 -35.63 -36.54
CA PRO A 260 3.96 -36.66 -36.48
C PRO A 260 5.09 -36.33 -37.46
N LYS A 261 6.33 -36.32 -36.94
CA LYS A 261 7.57 -36.12 -37.71
C LYS A 261 7.64 -37.14 -38.86
N LYS A 262 7.38 -36.72 -40.10
CA LYS A 262 7.76 -37.52 -41.28
C LYS A 262 9.28 -37.64 -41.32
N ALA A 263 9.74 -38.89 -41.35
CA ALA A 263 11.14 -39.28 -41.34
C ALA A 263 11.91 -38.64 -42.50
N ARG A 264 13.12 -38.14 -42.18
CA ARG A 264 14.15 -37.77 -43.16
C ARG A 264 14.55 -39.02 -43.97
N GLU A 265 14.06 -39.14 -45.19
CA GLU A 265 14.68 -40.02 -46.18
C GLU A 265 16.02 -39.41 -46.62
N ARG A 266 17.08 -40.21 -46.49
CA ARG A 266 18.45 -39.88 -46.93
C ARG A 266 18.51 -39.91 -48.47
N PRO A 267 19.25 -39.01 -49.13
CA PRO A 267 19.41 -39.06 -50.57
C PRO A 267 20.30 -40.25 -50.99
N SER A 268 19.85 -41.01 -51.98
CA SER A 268 20.60 -42.10 -52.62
C SER A 268 21.46 -41.58 -53.80
N PRO A 269 22.55 -42.28 -54.18
CA PRO A 269 23.69 -41.67 -54.84
C PRO A 269 23.59 -41.59 -56.38
N LEU A 270 24.36 -40.63 -56.92
CA LEU A 270 24.57 -40.34 -58.34
C LEU A 270 24.69 -41.58 -59.25
N LYS A 271 23.86 -41.64 -60.30
CA LYS A 271 24.07 -42.51 -61.46
C LYS A 271 24.85 -41.75 -62.55
N LYS A 272 25.99 -42.32 -62.98
CA LYS A 272 26.75 -41.89 -64.17
C LYS A 272 26.17 -42.50 -65.45
N SER A 273 26.28 -41.71 -66.54
CA SER A 273 26.37 -42.09 -67.99
C SER A 273 25.16 -42.81 -68.60
N THR A 274 24.69 -42.57 -69.83
CA THR A 274 25.32 -42.09 -71.10
C THR A 274 24.18 -41.82 -72.13
N PRO A 275 24.45 -41.27 -73.33
CA PRO A 275 23.49 -40.46 -74.09
C PRO A 275 22.75 -41.18 -75.24
N ARG A 276 21.84 -40.40 -75.85
CA ARG A 276 21.47 -40.30 -77.30
C ARG A 276 20.19 -40.97 -77.83
N LYS A 277 19.47 -40.13 -78.59
CA LYS A 277 18.51 -40.36 -79.69
C LYS A 277 17.17 -40.94 -79.25
N THR A 278 16.03 -40.44 -79.71
CA THR A 278 15.66 -39.91 -81.05
C THR A 278 14.85 -38.63 -80.95
#